data_AF-A0A950BD27-F1
#
_entry.id   AF-A0A950BD27-F1
#
_cell.length_a   1.000
_cell.length_b   1.000
_cell.length_c   1.000
_cell.angle_alpha   90.00
_cell.angle_beta   90.00
_cell.angle_gamma   90.00
#
_symmetry.space_group_name_H-M   'P 1'
#
loop_
_entity.id
_entity.type
_entity.pdbx_description
1 polymer ?
#
loop_
_entity_poly.entity_id
_entity_poly.type
_entity_poly.pdbx_seq_one_letter_code
_entity_poly.pdbx_strand_id
1 'polypeptide(L)' 'MFVLRDHDRTVYSRLGDFKLDETGRLVDELGRAVMGFESRLGAGAAPVGVNPRDFSAQRFATYRIDERGLLV' A
#
# COMPACT_ATOMS: atom_id res chain seq x y z
N MET A 1 4.04 -11.87 2.62
CA MET A 1 4.98 -11.44 1.56
C MET A 1 4.28 -10.35 0.80
N PHE A 2 4.94 -9.21 0.62
CA PHE A 2 4.40 -8.02 -0.04
C PHE A 2 4.98 -7.89 -1.43
N VAL A 3 4.16 -7.40 -2.35
CA VAL A 3 4.56 -7.00 -3.70
C VAL A 3 4.77 -5.50 -3.67
N LEU A 4 5.96 -5.05 -4.09
CA LEU A 4 6.34 -3.65 -4.12
C LEU A 4 6.63 -3.21 -5.56
N ARG A 5 6.40 -1.94 -5.86
CA ARG A 5 6.86 -1.29 -7.08
C ARG A 5 8.05 -0.40 -6.77
N ASP A 6 9.14 -0.65 -7.49
CA ASP A 6 10.35 0.15 -7.49
C ASP A 6 10.56 0.70 -8.91
N HIS A 7 10.20 1.97 -9.12
CA HIS A 7 10.05 2.57 -10.45
C HIS A 7 9.14 1.71 -11.35
N ASP A 8 9.69 1.07 -12.40
CA ASP A 8 8.95 0.20 -13.31
C ASP A 8 9.06 -1.30 -12.95
N ARG A 9 9.78 -1.64 -11.89
CA ARG A 9 10.07 -3.03 -11.51
C ARG A 9 9.21 -3.53 -10.37
N THR A 10 8.81 -4.79 -10.45
CA THR A 10 8.16 -5.51 -9.36
C THR A 10 9.22 -6.14 -8.45
N VAL A 11 9.12 -5.88 -7.15
CA VAL A 11 10.01 -6.41 -6.11
C VAL A 11 9.18 -7.11 -5.05
N TYR A 12 9.73 -8.15 -4.43
CA TYR A 12 9.05 -8.89 -3.36
C TYR A 12 9.78 -8.67 -2.03
N SER A 13 9.02 -8.35 -0.98
CA SER A 13 9.57 -8.14 0.37
C SER A 13 8.82 -8.95 1.42
N ARG A 14 9.53 -9.35 2.48
CA ARG A 14 8.92 -9.91 3.69
C ARG A 14 8.80 -8.90 4.82
N LEU A 15 9.48 -7.76 4.70
CA LEU A 15 9.42 -6.68 5.69
C LEU A 15 8.09 -5.94 5.56
N GLY A 16 7.46 -5.66 6.72
CA GLY A 16 6.13 -5.05 6.83
C GLY A 16 6.16 -3.62 7.38
N ASP A 17 7.34 -3.02 7.52
CA ASP A 17 7.49 -1.66 8.00
C ASP A 17 7.23 -0.69 6.84
N PHE A 18 6.03 -0.11 6.83
CA PHE A 18 5.58 0.82 5.81
C PHE A 18 5.10 2.12 6.44
N LYS A 19 5.30 3.21 5.71
CA LYS A 19 4.81 4.55 6.03
C LYS A 19 4.00 5.09 4.87
N LEU A 20 3.34 6.22 5.10
CA LEU A 20 2.61 6.93 4.06
C LEU A 20 3.50 8.02 3.45
N ASP A 21 3.52 8.09 2.12
CA ASP A 21 4.10 9.25 1.43
C ASP A 21 3.13 10.43 1.40
N GLU A 22 3.57 11.56 0.84
CA GLU A 22 2.76 12.79 0.71
C GLU A 22 1.50 12.61 -0.13
N THR A 23 1.43 11.53 -0.93
CA THR A 23 0.29 11.18 -1.78
C THR A 23 -0.64 10.16 -1.14
N GLY A 24 -0.35 9.73 0.09
CA GLY A 24 -1.14 8.74 0.83
C GLY A 24 -0.90 7.29 0.39
N ARG A 25 0.25 6.99 -0.24
CA ARG A 25 0.62 5.61 -0.62
C ARG A 25 1.43 4.96 0.46
N LEU A 26 1.21 3.65 0.66
CA LEU A 26 2.08 2.84 1.51
C LEU A 26 3.43 2.62 0.82
N VAL A 27 4.51 3.10 1.43
CA VAL A 27 5.89 2.96 0.96
C VAL A 27 6.79 2.40 2.05
N ASP A 28 7.84 1.69 1.66
CA ASP A 28 8.88 1.27 2.61
C ASP A 28 9.95 2.36 2.83
N GLU A 29 10.99 2.04 3.58
CA GLU A 29 12.10 2.97 3.85
C GLU A 29 12.90 3.39 2.61
N LEU A 30 12.80 2.63 1.51
CA LEU A 30 13.42 2.96 0.23
C LEU A 30 12.47 3.72 -0.71
N GLY A 31 11.24 4.01 -0.26
CA GLY A 31 10.22 4.69 -1.07
C GLY A 31 9.50 3.77 -2.07
N ARG A 32 9.66 2.44 -1.96
CA ARG A 32 9.00 1.49 -2.86
C ARG A 32 7.55 1.31 -2.43
N ALA A 33 6.62 1.46 -3.37
CA ALA A 33 5.19 1.46 -3.07
C ALA A 33 4.64 0.04 -2.95
N VAL A 34 3.83 -0.21 -1.91
CA VAL A 34 3.08 -1.46 -1.75
C VAL A 34 2.02 -1.56 -2.82
N MET A 35 2.01 -2.69 -3.51
CA MET A 35 1.05 -3.00 -4.56
C MET A 35 -0.12 -3.81 -4.00
N GLY A 36 -1.33 -3.36 -4.29
CA GLY A 36 -2.57 -4.08 -4.08
C GLY A 36 -3.24 -4.40 -5.41
N PHE A 37 -4.38 -5.07 -5.32
CA PHE A 37 -5.28 -5.24 -6.46
C PHE A 37 -6.44 -4.26 -6.29
N GLU A 38 -6.82 -3.56 -7.36
CA GLU A 38 -8.00 -2.71 -7.34
C GLU A 38 -9.11 -3.40 -8.14
N SER A 39 -9.96 -4.15 -7.45
CA SER A 39 -10.98 -4.97 -8.12
C SER A 39 -12.06 -4.16 -8.84
N ARG A 40 -12.18 -2.85 -8.57
CA ARG A 40 -13.27 -2.02 -9.09
C ARG A 40 -13.12 -1.61 -10.55
N LEU A 41 -11.92 -1.72 -11.13
CA LEU A 41 -11.66 -1.19 -12.47
C LEU A 41 -11.18 -2.24 -13.49
N GLY A 42 -11.12 -3.53 -13.10
CA GLY A 42 -10.48 -4.55 -13.94
C GLY A 42 -8.99 -4.25 -14.24
N ALA A 43 -8.42 -3.29 -13.50
CA ALA A 43 -7.06 -2.83 -13.65
C ALA A 43 -6.15 -3.74 -12.81
N GLY A 44 -4.98 -4.05 -13.35
CA GLY A 44 -3.98 -4.90 -12.70
C GLY A 44 -3.45 -4.32 -11.38
N ALA A 45 -2.33 -4.87 -10.90
CA ALA A 45 -1.74 -4.42 -9.64
C ALA A 45 -1.44 -2.90 -9.66
N ALA A 46 -1.92 -2.18 -8.63
CA ALA A 46 -1.75 -0.74 -8.46
C ALA A 46 -1.28 -0.41 -7.02
N PRO A 47 -0.62 0.74 -6.78
CA PRO A 47 -0.24 1.14 -5.43
C PRO A 47 -1.44 1.24 -4.48
N VAL A 48 -1.29 0.75 -3.25
CA VAL A 48 -2.33 0.87 -2.21
C VAL A 48 -2.38 2.30 -1.71
N GLY A 49 -3.52 2.96 -1.92
CA GLY A 49 -3.82 4.27 -1.34
C GLY A 49 -4.56 4.15 -0.01
N VAL A 50 -4.15 4.93 0.98
CA VAL A 50 -4.83 5.10 2.28
C VAL A 50 -5.48 6.48 2.32
N ASN A 51 -6.74 6.57 2.72
CA ASN A 51 -7.48 7.83 2.70
C ASN A 51 -6.97 8.81 3.77
N PRO A 52 -6.53 10.04 3.41
CA PRO A 52 -6.10 11.12 4.31
C PRO A 52 -7.02 11.40 5.51
N ARG A 53 -8.31 11.10 5.40
CA ARG A 53 -9.29 11.31 6.49
C ARG A 53 -9.19 10.29 7.62
N ASP A 54 -8.60 9.12 7.35
CA ASP A 54 -8.38 8.07 8.35
C ASP A 54 -7.19 8.37 9.28
N PHE A 55 -6.53 9.53 9.09
CA PHE A 55 -5.30 9.94 9.79
C PHE A 55 -5.57 10.62 11.13
N SER A 56 -6.82 10.98 11.42
CA SER A 56 -7.17 11.74 12.63
C SER A 56 -7.40 10.83 13.84
N ALA A 57 -6.33 10.29 14.43
CA ALA A 57 -6.18 10.10 15.89
C ALA A 57 -5.04 9.15 16.32
N GLN A 58 -4.47 8.31 15.45
CA GLN A 58 -3.62 7.20 15.93
C GLN A 58 -2.26 7.13 15.24
N ARG A 59 -1.21 7.21 16.06
CA ARG A 59 0.22 7.16 15.67
C ARG A 59 0.61 5.80 15.05
N PHE A 60 -0.24 4.79 15.23
CA PHE A 60 -0.18 3.47 14.62
C PHE A 60 -1.60 3.08 14.22
N ALA A 61 -1.81 2.73 12.95
CA ALA A 61 -3.06 2.17 12.46
C ALA A 61 -2.78 0.80 11.84
N THR A 62 -3.59 -0.19 12.21
CA THR A 62 -3.53 -1.52 11.60
C THR A 62 -4.52 -1.56 10.44
N TYR A 63 -3.99 -1.74 9.24
CA TYR A 63 -4.82 -1.92 8.06
C TYR A 63 -4.81 -3.39 7.66
N ARG A 64 -5.98 -3.94 7.34
CA ARG A 64 -6.08 -5.25 6.73
C ARG A 64 -6.39 -5.07 5.25
N ILE A 65 -5.67 -5.79 4.40
CA ILE A 65 -5.96 -5.85 2.96
C ILE A 65 -6.69 -7.16 2.71
N ASP A 66 -7.88 -7.10 2.13
CA ASP A 66 -8.64 -8.29 1.76
C ASP A 66 -8.07 -8.97 0.51
N GLU A 67 -8.63 -10.13 0.16
CA GLU A 67 -8.23 -10.90 -1.03
C GLU A 67 -8.40 -10.16 -2.36
N ARG A 68 -9.15 -9.06 -2.36
CA ARG A 68 -9.39 -8.20 -3.53
C ARG A 68 -8.43 -7.03 -3.59
N GLY A 69 -7.57 -6.87 -2.58
CA GLY A 69 -6.59 -5.79 -2.49
C GLY A 69 -7.12 -4.49 -1.88
N LEU A 70 -8.28 -4.52 -1.21
CA LEU A 70 -8.90 -3.34 -0.59
C LEU A 70 -8.60 -3.27 0.91
N LEU A 71 -8.44 -2.05 1.44
CA LEU A 71 -8.36 -1.81 2.88
C LEU A 71 -9.71 -2.12 3.55
N VAL A 72 -9.70 -2.88 4.64
CA VAL A 72 -10.84 -3.22 5.50
C VAL A 72 -10.53 -2.99 6.97
#